data_AF-A0A959WNU1-F1
#
_entry.id   AF-A0A959WNU1-F1
#
_cell.length_a   1.000
_cell.length_b   1.000
_cell.length_c   1.000
_cell.angle_alpha   90.00
_cell.angle_beta   90.00
_cell.angle_gamma   90.00
#
_symmetry.space_group_name_H-M   'P 1'
#
loop_
_entity.id
_entity.type
_entity.pdbx_description
1 polymer ?
#
loop_
_entity_poly.entity_id
_entity_poly.type
_entity_poly.pdbx_seq_one_letter_code
_entity_poly.pdbx_strand_id
1 'polypeptide(L)'
;MPSTFFGLNTALSGLLTNQRALDTTNHNLANLNTEGYTRQRVQMSTTLPYSQPGLNNAVAPGQIGTGVQIAEYARLRDAYVDTQYRS
;
A
#
# COMPACT_ATOMS: atom_id res chain seq x y z
N MET A 1 1.50 -19.14 -20.51
CA MET A 1 2.63 -18.18 -20.56
C MET A 1 2.09 -16.81 -20.16
N PRO A 2 2.75 -16.05 -19.26
CA PRO A 2 2.31 -14.70 -18.93
C PRO A 2 2.36 -13.83 -20.19
N SER A 3 1.29 -13.07 -20.46
CA SER A 3 1.23 -12.16 -21.60
C SER A 3 2.16 -10.96 -21.41
N THR A 4 2.61 -10.31 -22.48
CA THR A 4 3.33 -9.01 -22.43
C THR A 4 2.59 -7.98 -21.57
N PHE A 5 1.25 -8.03 -21.57
CA PHE A 5 0.42 -7.17 -20.73
C PHE A 5 0.57 -7.46 -19.23
N PHE A 6 0.99 -8.64 -18.82
CA PHE A 6 1.18 -8.98 -17.41
C PHE A 6 2.26 -8.12 -16.75
N GLY A 7 3.42 -7.99 -17.41
CA GLY A 7 4.51 -7.12 -16.95
C GLY A 7 4.13 -5.64 -16.97
N LEU A 8 3.44 -5.19 -18.02
CA LEU A 8 2.97 -3.81 -18.14
C LEU A 8 1.96 -3.44 -17.04
N ASN A 9 1.02 -4.33 -16.71
CA ASN A 9 0.07 -4.11 -15.62
C ASN A 9 0.77 -4.07 -14.26
N THR A 10 1.76 -4.93 -14.03
CA THR A 10 2.58 -4.92 -12.82
C THR A 10 3.33 -3.59 -12.68
N ALA A 11 4.01 -3.14 -13.74
CA ALA A 11 4.71 -1.86 -13.75
C ALA A 11 3.75 -0.67 -13.56
N LEU A 12 2.60 -0.68 -14.23
CA LEU A 12 1.56 0.33 -14.08
C LEU A 12 1.04 0.40 -12.64
N SER A 13 0.78 -0.74 -12.00
CA SER A 13 0.34 -0.79 -10.59
C SER A 13 1.37 -0.15 -9.65
N GLY A 14 2.66 -0.39 -9.90
CA GLY A 14 3.77 0.22 -9.16
C GLY A 14 3.82 1.74 -9.34
N LEU A 15 3.71 2.22 -10.58
CA LEU A 15 3.71 3.66 -10.86
C LEU A 15 2.52 4.37 -10.22
N LEU A 16 1.31 3.83 -10.37
CA LEU A 16 0.10 4.42 -9.79
C LEU A 16 0.12 4.42 -8.26
N THR A 17 0.63 3.35 -7.65
CA THR A 17 0.75 3.25 -6.19
C THR A 17 1.75 4.26 -5.64
N ASN A 18 2.88 4.44 -6.32
CA ASN A 18 3.88 5.46 -5.95
C ASN A 18 3.36 6.89 -6.17
N GLN A 19 2.63 7.16 -7.25
CA GLN A 19 2.01 8.46 -7.48
C GLN A 19 1.09 8.85 -6.30
N ARG A 20 0.23 7.94 -5.85
CA ARG A 20 -0.64 8.17 -4.70
C ARG A 20 0.12 8.37 -3.38
N ALA A 21 1.28 7.73 -3.22
CA ALA A 21 2.15 7.95 -2.07
C ALA A 21 2.77 9.36 -2.09
N LEU A 22 3.16 9.86 -3.26
CA LEU A 22 3.59 11.24 -3.44
C LEU A 22 2.46 12.23 -3.16
N ASP A 23 1.23 11.95 -3.61
CA ASP A 23 0.07 12.80 -3.33
C ASP A 23 -0.20 12.91 -1.81
N THR A 24 -0.05 11.80 -1.08
CA THR A 24 -0.18 11.82 0.39
C THR A 24 0.95 12.60 1.05
N THR A 25 2.16 12.54 0.48
CA THR A 25 3.30 13.34 0.94
C THR A 25 3.06 14.83 0.72
N ASN A 26 2.53 15.21 -0.44
CA ASN A 26 2.13 16.57 -0.75
C ASN A 26 1.02 17.07 0.19
N HIS A 27 0.01 16.23 0.46
CA HIS A 27 -1.04 16.55 1.42
C HIS A 27 -0.49 16.79 2.84
N ASN A 28 0.45 15.95 3.29
CA ASN A 28 1.12 16.16 4.58
C ASN A 28 1.92 17.46 4.62
N LEU A 29 2.63 17.78 3.54
CA LEU A 29 3.43 19.00 3.45
C LEU A 29 2.54 20.25 3.46
N ALA A 30 1.42 20.23 2.72
CA ALA A 30 0.47 21.34 2.66
C ALA A 30 -0.16 21.64 4.03
N ASN A 31 -0.37 20.62 4.87
CA ASN A 31 -0.98 20.76 6.19
C ASN A 31 0.06 20.75 7.33
N LEU A 32 1.35 20.91 7.02
CA LEU A 32 2.43 20.80 8.01
C LEU A 32 2.28 21.78 9.19
N ASN A 33 1.77 22.98 8.91
CA ASN A 33 1.59 24.05 9.91
C ASN A 33 0.17 24.16 10.44
N THR A 34 -0.72 23.22 10.09
CA THR A 34 -2.09 23.21 10.56
C THR A 34 -2.15 22.58 11.94
N GLU A 35 -2.58 23.36 12.94
CA GLU A 35 -2.72 22.87 14.30
C GLU A 35 -3.70 21.68 14.38
N GLY A 36 -3.33 20.65 15.13
CA GLY A 36 -4.13 19.41 15.24
C GLY A 36 -4.05 18.48 14.02
N TYR A 37 -3.31 18.82 12.97
CA TYR A 37 -3.12 17.93 11.83
C TYR A 37 -2.36 16.66 12.22
N THR A 38 -2.90 15.50 11.80
CA THR A 38 -2.23 14.20 11.96
C THR A 38 -1.73 13.73 10.60
N ARG A 39 -0.41 13.54 10.48
CA ARG A 39 0.21 13.01 9.26
C ARG A 39 -0.34 11.63 8.88
N GLN A 40 -0.51 11.42 7.57
CA GLN A 40 -0.96 10.16 6.99
C GLN A 40 0.21 9.44 6.31
N ARG A 41 0.28 8.11 6.45
CA ARG A 41 1.27 7.25 5.81
C ARG A 41 0.55 6.20 4.97
N VAL A 42 0.93 6.11 3.70
CA VAL A 42 0.47 5.05 2.82
C VAL A 42 1.18 3.75 3.21
N GLN A 43 0.40 2.70 3.50
CA GLN A 43 0.92 1.34 3.60
C GLN A 43 0.65 0.61 2.29
N MET A 44 1.72 0.12 1.67
CA MET A 44 1.64 -0.67 0.45
C MET A 44 1.63 -2.16 0.80
N SER A 45 0.88 -2.94 0.04
CA SER A 45 0.83 -4.40 0.15
C SER A 45 0.87 -5.03 -1.23
N THR A 46 1.42 -6.23 -1.30
CA THR A 46 1.47 -7.04 -2.52
C THR A 46 0.07 -7.52 -2.88
N THR A 47 -0.27 -7.48 -4.17
CA THR A 47 -1.51 -8.10 -4.67
C THR A 47 -1.40 -9.62 -4.66
N LEU A 48 -2.55 -10.31 -4.70
CA LEU A 48 -2.60 -11.77 -4.70
C LEU A 48 -1.77 -12.35 -5.85
N PRO A 49 -0.77 -13.20 -5.56
CA PRO A 49 0.11 -13.73 -6.59
C PRO A 49 -0.64 -14.66 -7.55
N TYR A 50 -0.19 -14.70 -8.80
CA TYR A 50 -0.72 -15.63 -9.79
C TYR A 50 -0.22 -17.03 -9.47
N SER A 51 -1.15 -17.89 -9.04
CA SER A 51 -0.92 -19.32 -8.80
C SER A 51 -1.59 -20.15 -9.89
N GLN A 52 -1.05 -21.34 -10.16
CA GLN A 52 -1.67 -22.28 -11.09
C GLN A 52 -3.05 -22.68 -10.56
N PRO A 53 -4.12 -22.80 -11.36
CA PRO A 53 -5.40 -23.28 -10.85
C PRO A 53 -5.34 -24.79 -10.54
N GLY A 54 -5.82 -25.20 -9.36
CA GLY A 54 -5.80 -26.59 -8.90
C GLY A 54 -6.16 -26.73 -7.42
N LEU A 55 -6.83 -27.82 -7.04
CA LEU A 55 -7.42 -28.02 -5.71
C LEU A 55 -6.38 -28.10 -4.57
N ASN A 56 -5.11 -28.38 -4.91
CA ASN A 56 -3.97 -28.48 -3.99
C ASN A 56 -2.94 -27.35 -4.16
N ASN A 57 -3.36 -26.15 -4.58
CA ASN A 57 -2.43 -25.02 -4.65
C ASN A 57 -2.11 -24.49 -3.27
N ALA A 58 -1.02 -25.00 -2.69
CA ALA A 58 -0.34 -24.34 -1.61
C ALA A 58 0.22 -22.99 -2.13
N VAL A 59 0.10 -21.94 -1.33
CA VAL A 59 0.87 -20.71 -1.52
C VAL A 59 2.34 -21.06 -1.30
N ALA A 60 2.99 -21.53 -2.37
CA ALA A 60 4.33 -22.10 -2.35
C ALA A 60 5.35 -21.15 -3.01
N PRO A 61 6.64 -21.25 -2.67
CA PRO A 61 7.69 -20.51 -3.37
C PRO A 61 7.66 -20.78 -4.88
N GLY A 62 7.76 -19.72 -5.69
CA GLY A 62 7.75 -19.80 -7.15
C GLY A 62 6.51 -19.21 -7.84
N GLN A 63 5.59 -18.61 -7.08
CA GLN A 63 4.45 -17.88 -7.65
C GLN A 63 4.86 -16.56 -8.31
N ILE A 64 4.08 -16.12 -9.30
CA ILE A 64 4.35 -14.88 -10.03
C ILE A 64 3.61 -13.73 -9.35
N GLY A 65 4.36 -12.72 -8.88
CA GLY A 65 3.78 -11.52 -8.29
C GLY A 65 2.95 -10.73 -9.31
N THR A 66 1.79 -10.22 -8.89
CA THR A 66 0.84 -9.50 -9.75
C THR A 66 0.90 -7.98 -9.61
N GLY A 67 1.78 -7.47 -8.73
CA GLY A 67 1.94 -6.04 -8.48
C GLY A 67 1.81 -5.64 -7.02
N VAL A 68 1.52 -4.36 -6.84
CA VAL A 68 1.40 -3.70 -5.53
C VAL A 68 0.16 -2.82 -5.51
N GLN A 69 -0.46 -2.72 -4.35
CA GLN A 69 -1.60 -1.85 -4.09
C GLN A 69 -1.44 -1.13 -2.76
N ILE A 70 -2.25 -0.09 -2.55
CA ILE A 70 -2.36 0.56 -1.25
C ILE A 70 -3.29 -0.27 -0.37
N ALA A 71 -2.78 -0.73 0.77
CA ALA A 71 -3.57 -1.44 1.77
C ALA A 71 -4.37 -0.45 2.63
N GLU A 72 -3.70 0.58 3.13
CA GLU A 72 -4.32 1.56 4.01
C GLU A 72 -3.59 2.91 4.03
N TYR A 73 -4.31 3.93 4.48
CA TYR A 73 -3.76 5.24 4.83
C TYR A 73 -3.72 5.35 6.36
N ALA A 74 -2.62 4.92 6.96
CA ALA A 74 -2.44 4.93 8.41
C ALA A 74 -2.21 6.35 8.92
N ARG A 75 -2.92 6.74 9.98
CA ARG A 75 -2.64 8.00 10.69
C ARG A 75 -1.55 7.76 11.73
N LEU A 76 -0.49 8.56 11.71
CA LEU A 76 0.60 8.44 12.67
C LEU A 76 0.29 9.30 13.90
N ARG A 77 -0.48 8.72 14.82
CA ARG A 77 -0.74 9.26 16.16
C ARG A 77 0.16 8.57 17.18
N ASP A 78 0.42 9.26 18.28
CA ASP A 78 1.06 8.64 19.43
C ASP A 78 0.01 7.87 20.24
N ALA A 79 0.11 6.54 20.23
CA ALA A 79 -0.83 5.67 20.96
C ALA A 79 -0.73 5.82 22.49
N TYR A 80 0.45 6.20 23.02
CA TYR A 80 0.64 6.43 24.45
C TYR A 80 -0.07 7.70 24.90
N VAL A 81 0.06 8.79 24.13
CA VAL A 81 -0.64 10.04 24.42
C VAL A 81 -2.16 9.88 24.24
N ASP A 82 -2.61 9.14 23.22
CA ASP A 82 -4.05 8.87 22.98
C ASP A 82 -4.66 8.02 24.11
N THR A 83 -3.91 7.08 24.70
CA THR A 83 -4.39 6.30 25.86
C THR A 83 -4.49 7.13 27.14
N GLN A 84 -3.50 7.98 27.43
CA GLN A 84 -3.51 8.89 28.58
C GLN A 84 -4.62 9.96 28.49
N TYR A 85 -4.94 10.43 27.29
CA TYR A 85 -6.02 11.42 27.10
C TYR A 85 -7.43 10.80 27.23
N ARG A 86 -7.56 9.48 27.04
CA ARG A 86 -8.84 8.75 27.07
C ARG A 86 -9.18 8.16 28.44
N SER A 87 -8.22 8.05 29.35
CA SER A 87 -8.40 7.62 30.75
C SER A 87 -8.84 8.78 31.63
#